data_AF-A0A6S6U4E0-F1
#
_entry.id   AF-A0A6S6U4E0-F1
#
_cell.length_a   1.000
_cell.length_b   1.000
_cell.length_c   1.000
_cell.angle_alpha   90.00
_cell.angle_beta   90.00
_cell.angle_gamma   90.00
#
_symmetry.space_group_name_H-M   'P 1'
#
loop_
_entity.id
_entity.type
_entity.pdbx_description
1 polymer ?
#
loop_
_entity_poly.entity_id
_entity_poly.type
_entity_poly.pdbx_seq_one_letter_code
_entity_poly.pdbx_strand_id
1 'polypeptide(L)'
;MKAALDNVHIVVTRPLKQAGATCDKLQAADAKVTLFPLLEIAPVAAPETVSSQLIDYHNYDCVIFISTNAVEYACSLGGGEFREALQHCQVGAIGKRTAQVLNSHHIRVDFLPAAGFTSEDFLALPELKTVNKHNFLIIRGE
;
A
#
# COMPACT_ATOMS: atom_id res chain seq x y z
N MET A 1 -8.45 -36.21 -8.45
CA MET A 1 -7.38 -35.23 -8.69
C MET A 1 -6.47 -35.21 -7.48
N LYS A 2 -5.15 -35.23 -7.65
CA LYS A 2 -4.21 -35.02 -6.55
C LYS A 2 -4.24 -33.53 -6.19
N ALA A 3 -4.40 -33.21 -4.92
CA ALA A 3 -4.43 -31.82 -4.49
C ALA A 3 -3.08 -31.14 -4.76
N ALA A 4 -3.11 -29.83 -5.06
CA ALA A 4 -1.96 -29.11 -5.61
C ALA A 4 -0.76 -29.03 -4.65
N LEU A 5 -1.00 -29.06 -3.33
CA LEU A 5 0.03 -28.92 -2.30
C LEU A 5 0.04 -30.06 -1.27
N ASP A 6 -0.51 -31.23 -1.61
CA ASP A 6 -0.48 -32.42 -0.76
C ASP A 6 0.95 -32.77 -0.31
N ASN A 7 1.12 -33.08 0.98
CA ASN A 7 2.41 -33.31 1.66
C ASN A 7 3.41 -32.13 1.68
N VAL A 8 2.99 -30.91 1.32
CA VAL A 8 3.83 -29.71 1.47
C VAL A 8 3.54 -29.03 2.81
N HIS A 9 4.59 -28.73 3.58
CA HIS A 9 4.49 -27.92 4.80
C HIS A 9 5.02 -26.51 4.54
N ILE A 10 4.16 -25.51 4.70
CA ILE A 10 4.46 -24.11 4.45
C ILE A 10 4.41 -23.32 5.76
N VAL A 11 5.45 -22.53 6.02
CA VAL A 11 5.51 -21.59 7.13
C VAL A 11 5.13 -20.20 6.61
N VAL A 12 4.07 -19.62 7.16
CA VAL A 12 3.58 -18.29 6.79
C VAL A 12 4.13 -17.27 7.77
N THR A 13 5.03 -16.41 7.28
CA THR A 13 5.77 -15.41 8.08
C THR A 13 5.22 -13.98 8.01
N ARG A 14 4.09 -13.81 7.30
CA ARG A 14 3.43 -12.51 7.14
C ARG A 14 2.89 -11.97 8.47
N PRO A 15 2.69 -10.63 8.58
CA PRO A 15 2.03 -10.05 9.74
C PRO A 15 0.71 -10.73 10.05
N LEU A 16 0.42 -10.92 11.34
CA LEU A 16 -0.71 -11.72 11.82
C LEU A 16 -2.04 -11.33 11.16
N LYS A 17 -2.36 -10.03 11.15
CA LYS A 17 -3.60 -9.47 10.56
C LYS A 17 -3.72 -9.69 9.04
N GLN A 18 -2.63 -10.04 8.36
CA GLN A 18 -2.56 -10.20 6.91
C GLN A 18 -2.34 -11.65 6.47
N ALA A 19 -2.08 -12.55 7.41
CA ALA A 19 -1.73 -13.93 7.14
C ALA A 19 -2.96 -14.81 6.87
N GLY A 20 -4.12 -14.51 7.49
CA GLY A 20 -5.33 -15.36 7.46
C GLY A 20 -5.73 -15.80 6.05
N ALA A 21 -6.02 -14.85 5.16
CA ALA A 21 -6.41 -15.15 3.78
C ALA A 21 -5.34 -15.93 2.97
N THR A 22 -4.07 -15.87 3.37
CA THR A 22 -3.00 -16.68 2.76
C THR A 22 -3.06 -18.10 3.31
N CYS A 23 -3.20 -18.27 4.63
CA CYS A 23 -3.37 -19.56 5.28
C CYS A 23 -4.57 -20.31 4.73
N ASP A 24 -5.73 -19.64 4.62
CA ASP A 24 -6.98 -20.25 4.13
C ASP A 24 -6.81 -20.81 2.71
N LYS A 25 -6.17 -20.05 1.82
CA LYS A 25 -5.91 -20.49 0.43
C LYS A 25 -4.94 -21.67 0.35
N LEU A 26 -3.92 -21.70 1.21
CA LEU A 26 -2.95 -22.79 1.25
C LEU A 26 -3.57 -24.08 1.81
N GLN A 27 -4.36 -23.96 2.88
CA GLN A 27 -5.09 -25.08 3.48
C GLN A 27 -6.14 -25.63 2.51
N ALA A 28 -6.86 -24.77 1.78
CA ALA A 28 -7.79 -25.18 0.73
C ALA A 28 -7.11 -25.90 -0.46
N ALA A 29 -5.78 -25.80 -0.58
CA ALA A 29 -4.98 -26.53 -1.55
C ALA A 29 -4.29 -27.78 -0.95
N ASP A 30 -4.70 -28.20 0.25
CA ASP A 30 -4.21 -29.34 1.04
C ASP A 30 -2.76 -29.21 1.55
N ALA A 31 -2.25 -27.98 1.69
CA ALA A 31 -0.98 -27.74 2.38
C ALA A 31 -1.14 -27.82 3.91
N LYS A 32 -0.11 -28.36 4.59
CA LYS A 32 0.06 -28.17 6.03
C LYS A 32 0.62 -26.77 6.28
N VAL A 33 -0.07 -25.94 7.06
CA VAL A 33 0.33 -24.54 7.27
C VAL A 33 0.71 -24.31 8.74
N THR A 34 1.89 -23.71 8.96
CA THR A 34 2.28 -23.15 10.26
C THR A 34 2.30 -21.63 10.16
N LEU A 35 1.43 -20.98 10.94
CA LEU A 35 1.44 -19.54 11.09
C LEU A 35 2.57 -19.14 12.05
N PHE A 36 3.52 -18.34 11.57
CA PHE A 36 4.67 -17.90 12.35
C PHE A 36 5.04 -16.44 12.00
N PRO A 37 4.25 -15.44 12.43
CA PRO A 37 4.45 -14.05 12.06
C PRO A 37 5.81 -13.54 12.52
N LEU A 38 6.59 -12.97 11.59
CA LEU A 38 7.92 -12.41 11.88
C LEU A 38 7.95 -10.88 11.92
N LEU A 39 6.84 -10.24 11.53
CA LEU A 39 6.72 -8.79 11.46
C LEU A 39 5.39 -8.35 12.06
N GLU A 40 5.41 -7.20 12.70
CA GLU A 40 4.22 -6.47 13.12
C GLU A 40 4.13 -5.16 12.32
N ILE A 41 2.91 -4.79 11.96
CA ILE A 41 2.63 -3.48 11.35
C ILE A 41 2.02 -2.61 12.46
N ALA A 42 2.71 -1.53 12.78
CA ALA A 42 2.33 -0.59 13.83
C ALA A 42 2.32 0.85 13.29
N PRO A 43 1.62 1.78 13.95
CA PRO A 43 1.74 3.21 13.65
C PRO A 43 3.19 3.71 13.83
N VAL A 44 3.52 4.81 13.15
CA VAL A 44 4.78 5.55 13.36
C VAL A 44 4.88 6.09 14.78
N ALA A 45 6.10 6.23 15.30
CA ALA A 45 6.34 6.66 16.68
C ALA A 45 5.95 8.14 16.94
N ALA A 46 6.01 9.00 15.93
CA ALA A 46 5.70 10.44 16.01
C ALA A 46 4.47 10.81 15.15
N PRO A 47 3.26 10.36 15.52
CA PRO A 47 2.05 10.53 14.71
C PRO A 47 1.68 11.99 14.46
N GLU A 48 1.89 12.88 15.44
CA GLU A 48 1.57 14.31 15.33
C GLU A 48 2.43 15.02 14.26
N THR A 49 3.73 14.71 14.22
CA THR A 49 4.65 15.26 13.22
C THR A 49 4.31 14.77 11.81
N VAL A 50 3.93 13.50 11.69
CA VAL A 50 3.50 12.97 10.39
C VAL A 50 2.16 13.57 9.98
N SER A 51 1.20 13.70 10.90
CA SER A 51 -0.10 14.32 10.61
C SER A 51 0.04 15.74 10.09
N SER A 52 0.91 16.57 10.70
CA SER A 52 1.15 17.94 10.22
C SER A 52 1.84 17.98 8.84
N GLN A 53 2.69 17.01 8.52
CA GLN A 53 3.30 16.89 7.19
C GLN A 53 2.31 16.42 6.11
N LEU A 54 1.34 15.58 6.49
CA LEU A 54 0.33 15.08 5.56
C LEU A 54 -0.62 16.20 5.10
N ILE A 55 -0.96 17.14 6.00
CA ILE A 55 -1.86 18.26 5.68
C ILE A 55 -1.17 19.42 4.95
N ASP A 56 0.16 19.45 4.88
CA ASP A 56 0.90 20.50 4.16
C ASP A 56 1.02 20.20 2.65
N TYR A 57 -0.14 20.07 2.00
CA TYR A 57 -0.25 19.64 0.61
C TYR A 57 0.27 20.66 -0.40
N HIS A 58 0.36 21.93 -0.02
CA HIS A 58 0.87 23.00 -0.89
C HIS A 58 2.33 22.76 -1.33
N ASN A 59 3.05 21.88 -0.64
CA ASN A 59 4.44 21.56 -0.98
C ASN A 59 4.57 20.44 -2.02
N TYR A 60 3.48 19.75 -2.39
CA TYR A 60 3.55 18.54 -3.21
C TYR A 60 2.60 18.58 -4.40
N ASP A 61 3.13 18.28 -5.58
CA ASP A 61 2.33 18.10 -6.79
C ASP A 61 1.77 16.67 -6.87
N CYS A 62 2.47 15.71 -6.27
CA CYS A 62 2.19 14.29 -6.38
C CYS A 62 2.37 13.56 -5.05
N VAL A 63 1.46 12.62 -4.74
CA VAL A 63 1.54 11.75 -3.56
C VAL A 63 1.50 10.29 -3.98
N ILE A 64 2.52 9.52 -3.60
CA ILE A 64 2.69 8.11 -3.97
C ILE A 64 2.48 7.21 -2.76
N PHE A 65 1.59 6.23 -2.88
CA PHE A 65 1.36 5.20 -1.87
C PHE A 65 1.98 3.85 -2.29
N ILE A 66 2.87 3.33 -1.47
CA ILE A 66 3.61 2.10 -1.79
C ILE A 66 2.96 0.82 -1.29
N SER A 67 1.98 0.90 -0.40
CA SER A 67 1.31 -0.27 0.18
C SER A 67 -0.08 0.06 0.70
N THR A 68 -0.90 -0.97 0.93
CA THR A 68 -2.20 -0.78 1.61
C THR A 68 -2.05 -0.21 3.01
N ASN A 69 -1.01 -0.62 3.75
CA ASN A 69 -0.78 -0.10 5.11
C ASN A 69 -0.53 1.41 5.08
N ALA A 70 0.29 1.87 4.13
CA ALA A 70 0.57 3.31 3.97
C ALA A 70 -0.71 4.13 3.79
N VAL A 71 -1.67 3.62 3.03
CA VAL A 71 -2.97 4.27 2.84
C VAL A 71 -3.75 4.32 4.16
N GLU A 72 -3.91 3.18 4.82
CA GLU A 72 -4.71 3.08 6.05
C GLU A 72 -4.14 3.97 7.17
N TYR A 73 -2.83 3.96 7.39
CA TYR A 73 -2.21 4.78 8.42
C TYR A 73 -2.27 6.27 8.09
N ALA A 74 -2.01 6.68 6.84
CA ALA A 74 -2.07 8.09 6.47
C ALA A 74 -3.50 8.64 6.54
N CYS A 75 -4.51 7.88 6.09
CA CYS A 75 -5.91 8.28 6.20
C CYS A 75 -6.38 8.34 7.66
N SER A 76 -5.92 7.41 8.50
CA SER A 76 -6.19 7.43 9.95
C SER A 76 -5.58 8.65 10.64
N LEU A 77 -4.33 9.01 10.30
CA LEU A 77 -3.60 10.12 10.93
C LEU A 77 -4.05 11.50 10.44
N GLY A 78 -4.24 11.65 9.13
CA GLY A 78 -4.58 12.92 8.50
C GLY A 78 -6.08 13.19 8.34
N GLY A 79 -6.92 12.17 8.54
CA GLY A 79 -8.38 12.31 8.61
C GLY A 79 -9.05 12.89 7.35
N GLY A 80 -9.99 13.80 7.56
CA GLY A 80 -10.71 14.50 6.47
C GLY A 80 -9.82 15.48 5.72
N GLU A 81 -9.05 16.27 6.45
CA GLU A 81 -8.18 17.32 5.89
C GLU A 81 -7.15 16.74 4.92
N PHE A 82 -6.53 15.61 5.27
CA PHE A 82 -5.62 14.94 4.35
C PHE A 82 -6.31 14.45 3.07
N ARG A 83 -7.56 13.98 3.16
CA ARG A 83 -8.32 13.56 1.96
C ARG A 83 -8.68 14.74 1.07
N GLU A 84 -8.98 15.90 1.65
CA GLU A 84 -9.22 17.14 0.91
C GLU A 84 -7.93 17.63 0.24
N ALA A 85 -6.82 17.65 0.98
CA ALA A 85 -5.48 17.92 0.46
C ALA A 85 -5.15 17.09 -0.79
N LEU A 86 -5.42 15.78 -0.76
CA LEU A 86 -5.17 14.88 -1.88
C LEU A 86 -5.99 15.20 -3.14
N GLN A 87 -7.09 15.96 -3.05
CA GLN A 87 -7.85 16.39 -4.24
C GLN A 87 -7.07 17.41 -5.08
N HIS A 88 -6.08 18.08 -4.48
CA HIS A 88 -5.22 19.06 -5.13
C HIS A 88 -3.91 18.47 -5.67
N CYS A 89 -3.60 17.22 -5.37
CA CYS A 89 -2.41 16.52 -5.83
C CYS A 89 -2.78 15.43 -6.85
N GLN A 90 -1.81 15.00 -7.64
CA GLN A 90 -1.93 13.74 -8.38
C GLN A 90 -1.58 12.57 -7.46
N VAL A 91 -2.39 11.51 -7.47
CA VAL A 91 -2.21 10.38 -6.56
C VAL A 91 -1.73 9.14 -7.30
N GLY A 92 -0.61 8.58 -6.85
CA GLY A 92 -0.03 7.36 -7.39
C GLY A 92 -0.18 6.16 -6.45
N ALA A 93 -0.47 5.00 -7.03
CA ALA A 93 -0.48 3.73 -6.31
C ALA A 93 0.48 2.73 -7.00
N ILE A 94 1.41 2.17 -6.23
CA ILE A 94 2.38 1.19 -6.76
C ILE A 94 1.68 -0.09 -7.28
N GLY A 95 0.55 -0.49 -6.69
CA GLY A 95 -0.13 -1.73 -7.07
C GLY A 95 -1.65 -1.67 -6.95
N LYS A 96 -2.32 -2.59 -7.66
CA LYS A 96 -3.79 -2.65 -7.77
C LYS A 96 -4.50 -2.73 -6.42
N ARG A 97 -3.94 -3.47 -5.46
CA ARG A 97 -4.52 -3.57 -4.11
C ARG A 97 -4.43 -2.23 -3.36
N THR A 98 -3.33 -1.50 -3.51
CA THR A 98 -3.18 -0.16 -2.93
C THR A 98 -4.20 0.81 -3.53
N ALA A 99 -4.38 0.77 -4.87
CA ALA A 99 -5.39 1.58 -5.55
C ALA A 99 -6.82 1.26 -5.09
N GLN A 100 -7.14 -0.01 -4.86
CA GLN A 100 -8.45 -0.42 -4.32
C GLN A 100 -8.71 0.18 -2.93
N VAL A 101 -7.71 0.18 -2.05
CA VAL A 101 -7.85 0.76 -0.71
C VAL A 101 -8.00 2.28 -0.79
N LEU A 102 -7.22 2.97 -1.62
CA LEU A 102 -7.39 4.42 -1.88
C LEU A 102 -8.82 4.75 -2.35
N ASN A 103 -9.33 4.01 -3.33
CA ASN A 103 -10.69 4.20 -3.82
C ASN A 103 -11.76 3.94 -2.74
N SER A 104 -11.52 2.98 -1.84
CA SER A 104 -12.43 2.71 -0.71
C SER A 104 -12.47 3.86 0.33
N HIS A 105 -11.40 4.65 0.38
CA HIS A 105 -11.33 5.92 1.13
C HIS A 105 -11.81 7.13 0.32
N HIS A 106 -12.40 6.90 -0.86
CA HIS A 106 -12.85 7.93 -1.82
C HIS A 106 -11.73 8.83 -2.38
N ILE A 107 -10.50 8.32 -2.41
CA ILE A 107 -9.35 9.01 -3.00
C ILE A 107 -9.18 8.51 -4.44
N ARG A 108 -9.17 9.43 -5.41
CA ARG A 108 -8.92 9.14 -6.82
C ARG A 108 -7.47 8.70 -7.02
N VAL A 109 -7.24 7.70 -7.86
CA VAL A 109 -5.88 7.28 -8.28
C VAL A 109 -5.63 7.74 -9.70
N ASP A 110 -4.61 8.58 -9.88
CA ASP A 110 -4.19 9.14 -11.17
C ASP A 110 -3.12 8.29 -11.85
N PHE A 111 -2.21 7.69 -11.07
CA PHE A 111 -1.13 6.86 -11.58
C PHE A 111 -1.22 5.42 -11.05
N LEU A 112 -1.34 4.46 -11.97
CA LEU A 112 -1.39 3.04 -11.65
C LEU A 112 -0.82 2.21 -12.83
N PRO A 113 0.22 1.39 -12.61
CA PRO A 113 0.72 0.47 -13.63
C PRO A 113 -0.37 -0.49 -14.12
N ALA A 114 -0.49 -0.63 -15.45
CA ALA A 114 -1.43 -1.57 -16.06
C ALA A 114 -1.12 -3.03 -15.70
N ALA A 115 0.17 -3.34 -15.62
CA ALA A 115 0.73 -4.61 -15.20
C ALA A 115 1.88 -4.36 -14.21
N GLY A 116 2.16 -5.36 -13.37
CA GLY A 116 3.18 -5.25 -12.34
C GLY A 116 2.72 -4.53 -11.07
N PHE A 117 3.64 -4.42 -10.12
CA PHE A 117 3.45 -3.77 -8.82
C PHE A 117 4.79 -3.37 -8.17
N THR A 118 5.85 -3.20 -8.96
CA THR A 118 7.15 -2.74 -8.46
C THR A 118 7.33 -1.24 -8.65
N SER A 119 8.38 -0.69 -8.04
CA SER A 119 8.75 0.71 -8.24
C SER A 119 9.18 0.98 -9.69
N GLU A 120 9.82 0.01 -10.35
CA GLU A 120 10.21 0.09 -11.76
C GLU A 120 8.98 0.13 -12.67
N ASP A 121 7.99 -0.71 -12.42
CA ASP A 121 6.72 -0.70 -13.16
C ASP A 121 6.02 0.67 -13.04
N PHE A 122 6.06 1.26 -11.84
CA PHE A 122 5.51 2.58 -11.58
C PHE A 122 6.30 3.67 -12.33
N LEU A 123 7.62 3.70 -12.21
CA LEU A 123 8.47 4.69 -12.87
C LEU A 123 8.47 4.57 -14.41
N ALA A 124 8.08 3.41 -14.96
CA ALA A 124 7.94 3.21 -16.40
C ALA A 124 6.71 3.92 -17.00
N LEU A 125 5.76 4.39 -16.17
CA LEU A 125 4.57 5.11 -16.60
C LEU A 125 4.94 6.32 -17.47
N PRO A 126 4.33 6.50 -18.66
CA PRO A 126 4.62 7.62 -19.54
C PRO A 126 4.51 8.99 -18.85
N GLU A 127 3.53 9.14 -17.98
CA GLU A 127 3.25 10.35 -17.21
C GLU A 127 4.42 10.75 -16.30
N LEU A 128 5.17 9.76 -15.81
CA LEU A 128 6.31 9.99 -14.91
C LEU A 128 7.63 10.27 -15.65
N LYS A 129 7.66 10.16 -16.99
CA LYS A 129 8.86 10.47 -17.79
C LYS A 129 9.10 11.97 -17.92
N THR A 130 8.10 12.80 -17.62
CA THR A 130 8.14 14.26 -17.79
C THR A 130 7.74 14.99 -16.52
N VAL A 131 8.39 14.69 -15.39
CA VAL A 131 8.05 15.23 -14.05
C VAL A 131 9.06 16.27 -13.56
N ASN A 132 9.78 16.94 -14.46
CA ASN A 132 10.80 17.90 -14.06
C ASN A 132 10.19 18.99 -13.16
N LYS A 133 10.87 19.31 -12.06
CA LYS A 133 10.46 20.30 -11.04
C LYS A 133 9.16 20.01 -10.28
N HIS A 134 8.66 18.77 -10.29
CA HIS A 134 7.54 18.37 -9.43
C HIS A 134 8.06 17.86 -8.09
N ASN A 135 7.36 18.24 -7.01
CA ASN A 135 7.62 17.73 -5.67
C ASN A 135 6.75 16.50 -5.41
N PHE A 136 7.40 15.41 -5.01
CA PHE A 136 6.75 14.13 -4.71
C PHE A 136 6.82 13.82 -3.22
N LEU A 137 5.67 13.48 -2.64
CA LEU A 137 5.56 12.86 -1.32
C LEU A 137 5.40 11.35 -1.47
N ILE A 138 6.22 10.56 -0.78
CA ILE A 138 6.10 9.09 -0.77
C ILE A 138 5.63 8.64 0.62
N ILE A 139 4.43 8.06 0.68
CA ILE A 139 3.85 7.51 1.91
C ILE A 139 4.29 6.06 2.05
N ARG A 140 5.11 5.78 3.08
CA ARG A 140 5.69 4.47 3.38
C ARG A 140 5.78 4.21 4.89
N GLY A 141 6.02 2.96 5.25
CA GLY A 141 6.54 2.61 6.58
C GLY A 141 8.04 2.92 6.67
N GLU A 142 8.57 2.91 7.89
CA GLU A 142 10.01 3.08 8.16
C GLU A 142 10.83 1.91 7.58
#